data_AF-A0A7Z0IK29-F1
#
_entry.id   AF-A0A7Z0IK29-F1
#
_cell.length_a   1.000
_cell.length_b   1.000
_cell.length_c   1.000
_cell.angle_alpha   90.00
_cell.angle_beta   90.00
_cell.angle_gamma   90.00
#
_symmetry.space_group_name_H-M   'P 1'
#
loop_
_entity.id
_entity.type
_entity.pdbx_description
1 polymer ?
#
loop_
_entity_poly.entity_id
_entity_poly.type
_entity_poly.pdbx_seq_one_letter_code
_entity_poly.pdbx_strand_id
1 'polypeptide(L)'
;MIMQPQPRRLPAARKAALVVTDLGLLAYWALTALGVISVGEGAWLKAWNWSFFPLDALAIAAGLVWSLLPRGHRWSVPAYVTALALTHAAGLMALSFFALWGSWDASWWAVNLWLALLPVALALASGLVACRTPNWA
;
A
#
# COMPACT_ATOMS: atom_id res chain seq x y z
N MET A 1 22.19 -31.27 16.25
CA MET A 1 21.20 -30.25 16.66
C MET A 1 21.18 -29.19 15.56
N ILE A 2 20.25 -29.29 14.60
CA ILE A 2 20.18 -28.35 13.47
C ILE A 2 19.45 -27.09 13.96
N MET A 3 20.18 -26.00 14.05
CA MET A 3 19.65 -24.69 14.42
C MET A 3 18.76 -24.21 13.26
N GLN A 4 17.45 -24.44 13.36
CA GLN A 4 16.48 -23.88 12.43
C GLN A 4 16.62 -22.35 12.46
N PRO A 5 16.84 -21.67 11.32
CA PRO A 5 16.95 -20.21 11.32
C PRO A 5 15.65 -19.63 11.84
N GLN A 6 15.73 -18.91 12.97
CA GLN A 6 14.58 -18.23 13.56
C GLN A 6 13.97 -17.29 12.50
N PRO A 7 12.65 -17.35 12.26
CA PRO A 7 12.02 -16.49 11.28
C PRO A 7 12.30 -15.04 11.66
N ARG A 8 12.99 -14.30 10.77
CA ARG A 8 13.30 -12.87 10.96
C ARG A 8 12.02 -12.16 11.36
N ARG A 9 11.98 -11.56 12.55
CA ARG A 9 10.88 -10.70 12.97
C ARG A 9 10.74 -9.60 11.92
N LEU A 10 9.55 -9.48 11.32
CA LEU A 10 9.17 -8.21 10.70
C LEU A 10 9.17 -7.17 11.84
N PRO A 11 9.97 -6.09 11.75
CA PRO A 11 9.99 -5.05 12.76
C PRO A 11 8.58 -4.52 12.98
N ALA A 12 8.17 -4.31 14.24
CA ALA A 12 6.85 -3.80 14.59
C ALA A 12 6.48 -2.52 13.80
N ALA A 13 7.50 -1.71 13.49
CA ALA A 13 7.39 -0.52 12.65
C ALA A 13 6.81 -0.78 11.25
N ARG A 14 7.13 -1.91 10.59
CA ARG A 14 6.61 -2.20 9.23
C ARG A 14 5.13 -2.50 9.25
N LYS A 15 4.72 -3.32 10.21
CA LYS A 15 3.31 -3.62 10.42
C LYS A 15 2.53 -2.36 10.77
N ALA A 16 3.08 -1.53 11.67
CA ALA A 16 2.48 -0.25 12.02
C ALA A 16 2.34 0.68 10.81
N ALA A 17 3.38 0.82 9.98
CA ALA A 17 3.34 1.69 8.81
C ALA A 17 2.27 1.28 7.80
N LEU A 18 2.12 -0.02 7.52
CA LEU A 18 1.08 -0.51 6.62
C LEU A 18 -0.31 -0.31 7.21
N VAL A 19 -0.53 -0.68 8.48
CA VAL A 19 -1.83 -0.50 9.15
C VAL A 19 -2.24 0.97 9.22
N VAL A 20 -1.32 1.89 9.54
CA VAL A 20 -1.60 3.33 9.56
C VAL A 20 -2.00 3.82 8.16
N THR A 21 -1.35 3.32 7.11
CA THR A 21 -1.69 3.64 5.73
C THR A 21 -3.08 3.12 5.36
N ASP A 22 -3.39 1.87 5.71
CA ASP A 22 -4.70 1.25 5.47
C ASP A 22 -5.83 2.01 6.19
N LEU A 23 -5.60 2.41 7.45
CA LEU A 23 -6.56 3.23 8.20
C LEU A 23 -6.72 4.63 7.61
N GLY A 24 -5.64 5.22 7.09
CA GLY A 24 -5.68 6.50 6.38
C GLY A 24 -6.52 6.43 5.11
N LEU A 25 -6.33 5.39 4.29
CA LEU A 25 -7.15 5.15 3.10
C LEU A 25 -8.61 4.89 3.47
N LEU A 26 -8.88 4.10 4.51
CA LEU A 26 -10.24 3.84 4.97
C LEU A 26 -10.93 5.15 5.43
N ALA A 27 -10.21 5.99 6.17
CA ALA A 27 -10.70 7.30 6.60
C ALA A 27 -10.95 8.23 5.39
N TYR A 28 -10.03 8.28 4.43
CA TYR A 28 -10.20 9.03 3.19
C TYR A 28 -11.49 8.62 2.46
N TRP A 29 -11.70 7.33 2.26
CA TRP A 29 -12.89 6.82 1.57
C TRP A 29 -14.18 7.08 2.34
N ALA A 30 -14.16 6.91 3.66
CA ALA A 30 -15.31 7.23 4.50
C ALA A 30 -15.68 8.72 4.41
N LEU A 31 -14.69 9.62 4.53
CA LEU A 31 -14.92 11.05 4.45
C LEU A 31 -15.33 11.51 3.03
N THR A 32 -14.79 10.87 1.99
CA THR A 32 -15.20 11.11 0.59
C THR A 32 -16.63 10.66 0.34
N ALA A 33 -17.02 9.48 0.84
CA ALA A 33 -18.40 8.96 0.73
C ALA A 33 -19.42 9.83 1.47
N LEU A 34 -19.02 10.41 2.62
CA LEU A 34 -19.82 11.37 3.38
C LEU A 34 -19.84 12.78 2.76
N GLY A 35 -19.08 13.02 1.68
CA GLY A 35 -18.97 14.32 1.03
C GLY A 35 -18.17 15.36 1.82
N VAL A 36 -17.43 14.95 2.85
CA VAL A 36 -16.56 15.83 3.66
C VAL A 36 -15.29 16.18 2.91
N ILE A 37 -14.70 15.20 2.20
CA ILE A 37 -13.57 15.43 1.31
C ILE A 37 -14.08 15.48 -0.13
N SER A 38 -13.76 16.56 -0.83
CA SER A 38 -14.01 16.71 -2.26
C SER A 38 -12.69 16.69 -3.02
N VAL A 39 -12.64 15.90 -4.10
CA VAL A 39 -11.48 15.87 -5.02
C VAL A 39 -11.49 17.01 -6.03
N GLY A 40 -12.57 17.82 -6.05
CA GLY A 40 -12.75 18.95 -6.96
C GLY A 40 -14.13 18.96 -7.62
N GLU A 41 -14.33 19.97 -8.45
CA GLU A 41 -15.58 20.18 -9.19
C GLU A 41 -15.57 19.42 -10.52
N GLY A 42 -16.68 18.75 -10.83
CA GLY A 42 -16.86 18.00 -12.08
C GLY A 42 -17.15 16.51 -11.87
N ALA A 43 -18.18 16.01 -12.56
CA ALA A 43 -18.60 14.61 -12.47
C ALA A 43 -17.51 13.64 -12.94
N TRP A 44 -16.72 14.02 -13.94
CA TRP A 44 -15.63 13.19 -14.47
C TRP A 44 -14.50 13.03 -13.44
N LEU A 45 -14.13 14.08 -12.71
CA LEU A 45 -13.04 14.03 -11.73
C LEU A 45 -13.46 13.21 -10.51
N LYS A 46 -14.73 13.34 -10.10
CA LYS A 46 -15.34 12.48 -9.08
C LYS A 46 -15.32 11.02 -9.53
N ALA A 47 -15.75 10.72 -10.75
CA ALA A 47 -15.73 9.35 -11.30
C ALA A 47 -14.31 8.78 -11.41
N TRP A 48 -13.35 9.59 -11.85
CA TRP A 48 -11.93 9.24 -11.88
C TRP A 48 -11.45 8.86 -10.49
N ASN A 49 -11.71 9.69 -9.47
CA ASN A 49 -11.34 9.35 -8.10
C ASN A 49 -12.02 8.06 -7.63
N TRP A 50 -13.34 7.95 -7.78
CA TRP A 50 -14.10 6.76 -7.37
C TRP A 50 -13.65 5.47 -8.05
N SER A 51 -13.01 5.54 -9.22
CA SER A 51 -12.41 4.38 -9.87
C SER A 51 -11.28 3.72 -9.07
N PHE A 52 -10.68 4.44 -8.13
CA PHE A 52 -9.63 3.92 -7.23
C PHE A 52 -10.20 3.12 -6.06
N PHE A 53 -11.47 3.31 -5.69
CA PHE A 53 -12.04 2.66 -4.50
C PHE A 53 -11.90 1.13 -4.51
N PRO A 54 -12.21 0.40 -5.60
CA PRO A 54 -12.02 -1.05 -5.62
C PRO A 54 -10.56 -1.46 -5.40
N LEU A 55 -9.60 -0.71 -5.96
CA LEU A 55 -8.18 -0.97 -5.82
C LEU A 55 -7.73 -0.79 -4.37
N ASP A 56 -8.08 0.34 -3.76
CA ASP A 56 -7.72 0.66 -2.38
C ASP A 56 -8.40 -0.27 -1.38
N ALA A 57 -9.66 -0.62 -1.60
CA ALA A 57 -10.39 -1.57 -0.75
C ALA A 57 -9.70 -2.95 -0.74
N LEU A 58 -9.23 -3.42 -1.89
CA LEU A 58 -8.47 -4.68 -1.99
C LEU A 58 -7.09 -4.56 -1.33
N ALA A 59 -6.42 -3.41 -1.47
CA ALA A 59 -5.14 -3.15 -0.81
C ALA A 59 -5.28 -3.21 0.73
N ILE A 60 -6.28 -2.50 1.28
CA ILE A 60 -6.62 -2.49 2.70
C ILE A 60 -6.95 -3.91 3.17
N ALA A 61 -7.81 -4.63 2.44
CA ALA A 61 -8.20 -5.99 2.81
C ALA A 61 -6.97 -6.92 2.87
N ALA A 62 -6.09 -6.86 1.88
CA ALA A 62 -4.86 -7.65 1.86
C ALA A 62 -3.91 -7.28 3.01
N GLY A 63 -3.75 -5.98 3.29
CA GLY A 63 -2.92 -5.46 4.38
C GLY A 63 -3.41 -5.91 5.76
N LEU A 64 -4.72 -5.78 6.01
CA LEU A 64 -5.36 -6.24 7.24
C LEU A 64 -5.29 -7.75 7.40
N VAL A 65 -5.60 -8.53 6.34
CA VAL A 65 -5.46 -10.00 6.37
C VAL A 65 -4.04 -10.38 6.74
N TRP A 66 -3.03 -9.83 6.06
CA TRP A 66 -1.63 -10.08 6.41
C TRP A 66 -1.31 -9.75 7.87
N SER A 67 -1.84 -8.62 8.36
CA SER A 67 -1.61 -8.14 9.73
C SER A 67 -2.15 -9.10 10.80
N LEU A 68 -3.25 -9.82 10.48
CA LEU A 68 -3.95 -10.72 11.39
C LEU A 68 -3.47 -12.18 11.26
N LEU A 69 -2.83 -12.53 10.15
CA LEU A 69 -2.36 -13.90 9.92
C LEU A 69 -1.26 -14.32 10.92
N PRO A 70 -1.29 -15.60 11.37
CA PRO A 70 -0.20 -16.16 12.16
C PRO A 70 1.14 -16.13 11.42
N ARG A 71 2.24 -16.11 12.19
CA ARG A 71 3.59 -16.19 11.61
C ARG A 71 3.77 -17.48 10.82
N GLY A 72 4.42 -17.39 9.67
CA GLY A 72 4.69 -18.54 8.81
C GLY A 72 3.46 -19.07 8.06
N HIS A 73 2.29 -18.43 8.19
CA HIS A 73 1.12 -18.83 7.43
C HIS A 73 1.37 -18.67 5.92
N ARG A 74 0.98 -19.68 5.13
CA ARG A 74 1.24 -19.73 3.68
C ARG A 74 0.73 -18.52 2.90
N TRP A 75 -0.29 -17.85 3.41
CA TRP A 75 -0.89 -16.67 2.80
C TRP A 75 -0.27 -15.33 3.24
N SER A 76 0.67 -15.34 4.19
CA SER A 76 1.28 -14.11 4.71
C SER A 76 2.04 -13.36 3.61
N VAL A 77 2.93 -14.04 2.87
CA VAL A 77 3.70 -13.38 1.80
C VAL A 77 2.80 -12.91 0.66
N PRO A 78 1.88 -13.74 0.11
CA PRO A 78 0.96 -13.28 -0.93
C PRO A 78 0.14 -12.05 -0.50
N ALA A 79 -0.51 -12.09 0.68
CA ALA A 79 -1.33 -10.98 1.16
C ALA A 79 -0.51 -9.69 1.35
N TYR A 80 0.72 -9.81 1.87
CA TYR A 80 1.61 -8.67 2.01
C TYR A 80 2.02 -8.07 0.66
N VAL A 81 2.47 -8.89 -0.29
CA VAL A 81 2.88 -8.44 -1.62
C VAL A 81 1.72 -7.81 -2.36
N THR A 82 0.52 -8.41 -2.28
CA THR A 82 -0.69 -7.83 -2.85
C THR A 82 -0.99 -6.45 -2.26
N ALA A 83 -0.97 -6.32 -0.93
CA ALA A 83 -1.17 -5.02 -0.29
C ALA A 83 -0.18 -3.98 -0.80
N LEU A 84 1.12 -4.30 -0.80
CA LEU A 84 2.16 -3.39 -1.27
C LEU A 84 1.98 -2.99 -2.75
N ALA A 85 1.69 -3.96 -3.61
CA ALA A 85 1.54 -3.73 -5.04
C ALA A 85 0.33 -2.85 -5.36
N LEU A 86 -0.81 -3.10 -4.75
CA LEU A 86 -2.04 -2.32 -4.99
C LEU A 86 -1.91 -0.90 -4.42
N THR A 87 -1.37 -0.73 -3.22
CA THR A 87 -1.10 0.60 -2.64
C THR A 87 -0.12 1.40 -3.52
N HIS A 88 0.94 0.76 -4.02
CA HIS A 88 1.88 1.40 -4.93
C HIS A 88 1.21 1.82 -6.24
N ALA A 89 0.43 0.93 -6.84
CA ALA A 89 -0.30 1.21 -8.07
C ALA A 89 -1.26 2.40 -7.90
N ALA A 90 -2.00 2.46 -6.80
CA ALA A 90 -2.90 3.57 -6.49
C ALA A 90 -2.15 4.91 -6.45
N GLY A 91 -1.08 4.99 -5.66
CA GLY A 91 -0.27 6.20 -5.56
C GLY A 91 0.35 6.59 -6.91
N LEU A 92 0.93 5.64 -7.64
CA LEU A 92 1.60 5.92 -8.91
C LEU A 92 0.63 6.40 -10.00
N MET A 93 -0.57 5.80 -10.09
CA MET A 93 -1.60 6.23 -11.05
C MET A 93 -2.07 7.65 -10.74
N ALA A 94 -2.28 7.99 -9.47
CA ALA A 94 -2.68 9.33 -9.06
C ALA A 94 -1.58 10.38 -9.32
N LEU A 95 -0.31 10.07 -9.02
CA LEU A 95 0.82 10.94 -9.35
C LEU A 95 0.95 11.15 -10.86
N SER A 96 0.81 10.08 -11.64
CA SER A 96 0.84 10.15 -13.10
C SER A 96 -0.27 11.06 -13.62
N PHE A 97 -1.48 10.93 -13.07
CA PHE A 97 -2.60 11.81 -13.41
C PHE A 97 -2.30 13.27 -13.08
N PHE A 98 -1.89 13.60 -11.85
CA PHE A 98 -1.65 14.99 -11.46
C PHE A 98 -0.48 15.63 -12.22
N ALA A 99 0.57 14.87 -12.51
CA ALA A 99 1.69 15.33 -13.32
C ALA A 99 1.25 15.67 -14.75
N LEU A 100 0.44 14.81 -15.39
CA LEU A 100 -0.08 15.05 -16.74
C LEU A 100 -1.14 16.16 -16.78
N TRP A 101 -1.97 16.24 -15.74
CA TRP A 101 -3.01 17.25 -15.59
C TRP A 101 -2.44 18.63 -15.24
N GLY A 102 -1.20 18.68 -14.71
CA GLY A 102 -0.53 19.91 -14.31
C GLY A 102 -1.05 20.51 -13.00
N SER A 103 -1.65 19.70 -12.13
CA SER A 103 -2.08 20.12 -10.78
C SER A 103 -0.98 19.84 -9.76
N TRP A 104 -0.66 20.83 -8.93
CA TRP A 104 0.47 20.79 -8.00
C TRP A 104 0.07 21.05 -6.54
N ASP A 105 -1.18 20.72 -6.21
CA ASP A 105 -1.65 20.82 -4.82
C ASP A 105 -0.83 19.89 -3.92
N ALA A 106 -0.11 20.50 -2.97
CA ALA A 106 0.83 19.79 -2.11
C ALA A 106 0.17 18.68 -1.29
N SER A 107 -1.10 18.83 -0.90
CA SER A 107 -1.80 17.82 -0.10
C SER A 107 -2.02 16.53 -0.88
N TRP A 108 -2.44 16.66 -2.15
CA TRP A 108 -2.62 15.53 -3.05
C TRP A 108 -1.29 14.87 -3.42
N TRP A 109 -0.26 15.66 -3.70
CA TRP A 109 1.07 15.11 -3.99
C TRP A 109 1.67 14.37 -2.80
N ALA A 110 1.59 14.92 -1.60
CA ALA A 110 2.16 14.31 -0.40
C ALA A 110 1.54 12.93 -0.11
N VAL A 111 0.21 12.82 -0.14
CA VAL A 111 -0.49 11.55 0.12
C VAL A 111 -0.15 10.53 -0.97
N ASN A 112 -0.18 10.91 -2.25
CA ASN A 112 0.07 9.96 -3.33
C ASN A 112 1.54 9.54 -3.45
N LEU A 113 2.49 10.43 -3.10
CA LEU A 113 3.90 10.07 -2.92
C LEU A 113 4.08 9.07 -1.78
N TRP A 114 3.38 9.25 -0.66
CA TRP A 114 3.40 8.28 0.42
C TRP A 114 2.91 6.91 -0.05
N LEU A 115 1.75 6.85 -0.72
CA LEU A 115 1.19 5.60 -1.26
C LEU A 115 2.11 4.94 -2.30
N ALA A 116 2.80 5.72 -3.13
CA ALA A 116 3.74 5.19 -4.12
C ALA A 116 5.05 4.70 -3.48
N LEU A 117 5.63 5.43 -2.52
CA LEU A 117 6.99 5.19 -2.05
C LEU A 117 7.07 4.26 -0.83
N LEU A 118 6.10 4.34 0.09
CA LEU A 118 6.07 3.47 1.28
C LEU A 118 6.14 1.98 0.90
N PRO A 119 5.35 1.48 -0.07
CA PRO A 119 5.37 0.05 -0.37
C PRO A 119 6.71 -0.43 -0.93
N VAL A 120 7.39 0.41 -1.72
CA VAL A 120 8.73 0.13 -2.24
C VAL A 120 9.72 0.03 -1.10
N ALA A 121 9.72 0.99 -0.17
CA ALA A 121 10.58 0.96 1.01
C ALA A 121 10.35 -0.30 1.86
N LEU A 122 9.08 -0.69 2.07
CA LEU A 122 8.70 -1.88 2.82
C LEU A 122 9.11 -3.18 2.10
N ALA A 123 8.99 -3.25 0.78
CA ALA A 123 9.42 -4.39 -0.02
C ALA A 123 10.94 -4.59 0.03
N LEU A 124 11.70 -3.52 -0.15
CA LEU A 124 13.17 -3.51 -0.06
C LEU A 124 13.64 -3.94 1.33
N ALA A 125 13.06 -3.36 2.38
CA ALA A 125 13.39 -3.72 3.76
C ALA A 125 13.07 -5.19 4.10
N SER A 126 12.12 -5.80 3.38
CA SER A 126 11.71 -7.19 3.57
C SER A 126 12.58 -8.20 2.83
N GLY A 127 13.53 -7.74 2.01
CA GLY A 127 14.39 -8.61 1.21
C GLY A 127 13.63 -9.38 0.13
N LEU A 128 12.39 -8.98 -0.18
CA LEU A 128 11.59 -9.57 -1.27
C LEU A 128 12.23 -9.31 -2.64
N VAL A 129 13.06 -8.26 -2.73
CA VAL A 129 13.78 -7.84 -3.94
C VAL A 129 15.23 -8.37 -3.94
N ALA A 130 15.70 -8.96 -2.84
CA ALA A 130 17.06 -9.49 -2.79
C ALA A 130 17.13 -10.80 -3.60
N CYS A 131 17.85 -10.76 -4.72
CA CYS A 131 18.20 -11.94 -5.50
C CYS A 131 18.93 -12.94 -4.58
N ARG A 132 18.27 -14.05 -4.19
CA ARG A 132 18.99 -15.16 -3.55
C ARG A 132 19.90 -15.73 -4.63
N THR A 133 21.20 -15.51 -4.50
CA THR A 133 22.19 -16.30 -5.25
C THR A 133 21.93 -17.77 -4.94
N PRO A 134 21.77 -18.64 -5.96
CA PRO A 134 21.62 -20.06 -5.71
C PRO A 134 22.92 -20.60 -5.10
N ASN A 135 22.83 -21.25 -3.94
CA ASN A 135 23.95 -21.97 -3.35
C ASN A 135 24.07 -23.33 -4.08
N TRP A 136 24.93 -23.40 -5.09
CA TRP A 136 25.37 -24.67 -5.68
C TRP A 136 26.73 -25.07 -5.07
N ALA A 137 26.72 -25.40 -3.78
CA ALA A 137 27.83 -26.03 -3.08
C ALA A 137 27.50 -27.51 -2.84
#